data_AF-A0ABD1KFJ7-F1
#
_entry.id   AF-A0ABD1KFJ7-F1
#
_cell.length_a   1.000
_cell.length_b   1.000
_cell.length_c   1.000
_cell.angle_alpha   90.00
_cell.angle_beta   90.00
_cell.angle_gamma   90.00
#
_symmetry.space_group_name_H-M   'P 1'
#
loop_
_entity.id
_entity.type
_entity.pdbx_description
1 polymer ?
#
loop_
_entity_poly.entity_id
_entity_poly.type
_entity_poly.pdbx_seq_one_letter_code
_entity_poly.pdbx_strand_id
1 'polypeptide(L)'
;MDPSITGLQMQSNGSRVAPVYQLALTGDVLGLQSILGNESNTNEELNLLWEKDDIGRNALFAASMLGRSDVVRELVKHGAEVNSWTVRGYSALHYSALWGQLDTLKTLVELGADIAATNFRGERAKEVASRYSKTDCADYLSWAEAKQSLQSYITMVRQLISDPEKVQGKLNKEDKNICNNTCTSKSDWIHNTKNATTEDFWEQRKHIEDVLSPILAKITHPADATSKASKH
;
A
#
# COMPACT_ATOMS: atom_id res chain seq x y z
N MET A 1 -8.07 -12.00 -23.23
CA MET A 1 -7.19 -11.73 -22.05
C MET A 1 -5.75 -12.00 -22.47
N ASP A 2 -4.78 -11.26 -21.91
CA ASP A 2 -3.36 -11.49 -22.21
C ASP A 2 -2.94 -12.89 -21.69
N PRO A 3 -2.38 -13.78 -22.54
CA PRO A 3 -1.98 -15.13 -22.12
C PRO A 3 -0.97 -15.16 -20.97
N SER A 4 -0.11 -14.13 -20.87
CA SER A 4 0.87 -13.98 -19.78
C SER A 4 0.23 -13.67 -18.41
N ILE A 5 -1.04 -13.28 -18.43
CA ILE A 5 -1.83 -12.91 -17.26
C ILE A 5 -2.73 -14.07 -16.80
N THR A 6 -3.19 -14.92 -17.73
CA THR A 6 -4.14 -16.02 -17.46
C THR A 6 -3.49 -17.39 -17.28
N GLY A 7 -2.22 -17.56 -17.63
CA GLY A 7 -1.54 -18.84 -17.55
C GLY A 7 -1.24 -19.26 -16.11
N LEU A 8 -2.05 -20.14 -15.52
CA LEU A 8 -1.66 -20.99 -14.38
C LEU A 8 -0.60 -22.02 -14.75
N GLN A 9 -0.22 -22.11 -16.03
CA GLN A 9 0.71 -23.10 -16.54
C GLN A 9 2.16 -22.68 -16.31
N MET A 10 2.66 -22.92 -15.10
CA MET A 10 3.96 -23.56 -15.03
C MET A 10 3.78 -24.96 -15.62
N GLN A 11 4.14 -25.13 -16.89
CA GLN A 11 4.25 -26.46 -17.47
C GLN A 11 5.24 -27.24 -16.61
N SER A 12 4.85 -28.45 -16.25
CA SER A 12 5.58 -29.43 -15.46
C SER A 12 6.84 -29.91 -16.19
N ASN A 13 7.75 -29.01 -16.54
CA ASN A 13 9.03 -29.36 -17.14
C ASN A 13 10.06 -29.55 -16.02
N GLY A 14 10.05 -30.75 -15.46
CA GLY A 14 11.28 -31.49 -15.17
C GLY A 14 12.17 -31.09 -13.99
N SER A 15 11.87 -30.07 -13.17
CA SER A 15 12.66 -29.82 -11.95
C SER A 15 11.83 -29.16 -10.86
N ARG A 16 11.51 -29.95 -9.82
CA ARG A 16 11.13 -29.52 -8.46
C ARG A 16 10.11 -28.37 -8.39
N VAL A 17 8.81 -28.67 -8.49
CA VAL A 17 7.77 -27.69 -8.10
C VAL A 17 8.04 -27.28 -6.65
N ALA A 18 8.36 -26.01 -6.43
CA ALA A 18 8.62 -25.46 -5.11
C ALA A 18 7.45 -25.81 -4.18
N PRO A 19 7.67 -26.55 -3.07
CA PRO A 19 6.60 -26.99 -2.17
C PRO A 19 5.69 -25.83 -1.74
N VAL A 20 6.28 -24.66 -1.49
CA VAL A 20 5.58 -23.42 -1.13
C VAL A 20 4.61 -22.95 -2.22
N TYR A 21 5.00 -23.01 -3.49
CA TYR A 21 4.13 -22.63 -4.60
C TYR A 21 2.92 -23.57 -4.71
N GLN A 22 3.14 -24.88 -4.57
CA GLN A 22 2.05 -25.85 -4.61
C GLN A 22 1.06 -25.64 -3.46
N LEU A 23 1.55 -25.35 -2.25
CA LEU A 23 0.70 -25.06 -1.09
C LEU A 23 -0.10 -23.77 -1.28
N ALA A 24 0.50 -22.77 -1.93
CA ALA A 24 -0.22 -21.56 -2.31
C ALA A 24 -1.32 -21.80 -3.35
N LEU A 25 -1.11 -22.75 -4.28
CA LEU A 25 -2.14 -23.17 -5.23
C LEU A 25 -3.29 -23.93 -4.53
N THR A 26 -2.97 -24.87 -3.64
CA THR A 26 -3.99 -25.68 -2.96
C THR A 26 -4.72 -24.91 -1.85
N GLY A 27 -4.10 -23.86 -1.30
CA GLY A 27 -4.62 -23.13 -0.14
C GLY A 27 -4.27 -23.80 1.19
N ASP A 28 -3.28 -24.69 1.22
CA ASP A 28 -2.91 -25.46 2.41
C ASP A 28 -2.03 -24.64 3.36
N VAL A 29 -2.69 -23.92 4.27
CA VAL A 29 -2.04 -23.10 5.30
C VAL A 29 -1.28 -23.95 6.32
N LEU A 30 -1.78 -25.14 6.66
CA LEU A 30 -1.12 -26.00 7.66
C LEU A 30 0.17 -26.59 7.09
N GLY A 31 0.15 -27.04 5.84
CA GLY A 31 1.36 -27.46 5.13
C GLY A 31 2.37 -26.31 5.02
N LEU A 32 1.88 -25.09 4.74
CA LEU A 32 2.73 -23.89 4.68
C LEU A 32 3.36 -23.56 6.05
N GLN A 33 2.59 -23.61 7.13
CA GLN A 33 3.09 -23.40 8.50
C GLN A 33 4.06 -24.49 8.93
N SER A 34 3.81 -25.75 8.56
CA SER A 34 4.72 -26.87 8.84
C SER A 34 6.07 -26.67 8.16
N ILE A 35 6.05 -26.25 6.88
CA ILE A 35 7.28 -26.00 6.12
C ILE A 35 7.98 -24.73 6.55
N LEU A 36 7.28 -23.64 6.87
CA LEU A 36 7.92 -22.35 7.19
C LEU A 36 8.21 -22.14 8.69
N GLY A 37 7.50 -22.85 9.57
CA GLY A 37 7.58 -22.70 11.03
C GLY A 37 8.64 -23.58 11.71
N ASN A 38 9.38 -24.40 10.96
CA ASN A 38 10.47 -25.18 11.52
C ASN A 38 11.72 -24.28 11.69
N GLU A 39 12.08 -23.95 12.93
CA GLU A 39 13.23 -23.09 13.27
C GLU A 39 14.59 -23.62 12.78
N SER A 40 14.63 -24.85 12.24
CA SER A 40 15.82 -25.46 11.64
C SER A 40 15.98 -25.16 10.14
N ASN A 41 15.08 -24.40 9.53
CA ASN A 41 15.08 -24.19 8.09
C ASN A 41 16.30 -23.39 7.63
N THR A 42 17.07 -24.02 6.76
CA THR A 42 18.25 -23.41 6.14
C THR A 42 17.83 -22.35 5.11
N ASN A 43 18.75 -21.48 4.74
CA ASN A 43 18.55 -20.42 3.73
C ASN A 43 17.97 -20.94 2.39
N GLU A 44 18.07 -22.25 2.10
CA GLU A 44 17.51 -22.89 0.91
C GLU A 44 15.97 -22.98 0.92
N GLU A 45 15.32 -23.11 2.08
CA GLU A 45 13.85 -23.20 2.18
C GLU A 45 13.19 -21.82 2.23
N LEU A 46 13.87 -20.81 2.77
CA LEU A 46 13.49 -19.40 2.61
C LEU A 46 13.64 -18.95 1.15
N ASN A 47 14.60 -19.52 0.40
CA ASN A 47 14.76 -19.27 -1.02
C ASN A 47 13.49 -19.63 -1.82
N LEU A 48 12.68 -20.58 -1.33
CA LEU A 48 11.42 -21.00 -1.95
C LEU A 48 10.32 -19.90 -1.92
N LEU A 49 10.37 -18.97 -0.97
CA LEU A 49 9.45 -17.81 -0.94
C LEU A 49 9.71 -16.85 -2.10
N TRP A 50 10.96 -16.80 -2.55
CA TRP A 50 11.44 -15.87 -3.57
C TRP A 50 11.64 -16.51 -4.93
N GLU A 51 11.41 -17.83 -5.05
CA GLU A 51 11.39 -18.51 -6.33
C GLU A 51 10.30 -17.91 -7.21
N LYS A 52 10.76 -17.37 -8.34
CA LYS A 52 9.93 -16.74 -9.35
C LYS A 52 9.95 -17.61 -10.59
N ASP A 53 8.80 -17.73 -11.25
CA ASP A 53 8.75 -18.26 -12.59
C ASP A 53 9.37 -17.31 -13.63
N ASP A 54 9.39 -17.73 -14.90
CA ASP A 54 9.97 -16.97 -16.02
C ASP A 54 9.39 -15.56 -16.20
N ILE A 55 8.22 -15.28 -15.62
CA ILE A 55 7.57 -13.97 -15.69
C ILE A 55 7.63 -13.21 -14.36
N GLY A 56 8.34 -13.73 -13.36
CA GLY A 56 8.57 -13.04 -12.09
C GLY A 56 7.54 -13.33 -11.00
N ARG A 57 6.68 -14.35 -11.16
CA ARG A 57 5.65 -14.71 -10.17
C ARG A 57 6.18 -15.74 -9.18
N ASN A 58 6.01 -15.46 -7.90
CA ASN A 58 6.22 -16.40 -6.79
C ASN A 58 4.87 -16.89 -6.19
N ALA A 59 4.95 -17.61 -5.07
CA ALA A 59 3.79 -18.14 -4.35
C ALA A 59 2.76 -17.07 -3.93
N LEU A 60 3.19 -15.84 -3.65
CA LEU A 60 2.29 -14.73 -3.29
C LEU A 60 1.33 -14.39 -4.43
N PHE A 61 1.81 -14.40 -5.68
CA PHE A 61 0.98 -14.14 -6.86
C PHE A 61 -0.06 -15.24 -7.07
N ALA A 62 0.32 -16.50 -6.87
CA ALA A 62 -0.60 -17.64 -6.97
C ALA A 62 -1.72 -17.53 -5.92
N ALA A 63 -1.37 -17.28 -4.66
CA ALA A 63 -2.33 -17.07 -3.58
C ALA A 63 -3.25 -15.88 -3.86
N SER A 64 -2.70 -14.77 -4.38
CA SER A 64 -3.44 -13.54 -4.70
C SER A 64 -4.43 -13.71 -5.85
N MET A 65 -4.04 -14.45 -6.88
CA MET A 65 -4.91 -14.81 -8.01
C MET A 65 -6.07 -15.72 -7.60
N LEU A 66 -5.80 -16.68 -6.71
CA LEU A 66 -6.75 -17.70 -6.27
C LEU A 66 -7.60 -17.27 -5.06
N GLY A 67 -7.40 -16.07 -4.53
CA GLY A 67 -8.18 -15.55 -3.41
C GLY A 67 -7.85 -16.21 -2.06
N ARG A 68 -6.61 -16.69 -1.89
CA ARG A 68 -6.16 -17.39 -0.67
C ARG A 68 -5.59 -16.38 0.34
N SER A 69 -6.46 -15.59 0.97
CA SER A 69 -6.05 -14.53 1.93
C SER A 69 -5.22 -15.07 3.09
N ASP A 70 -5.56 -16.25 3.62
CA ASP A 70 -4.85 -16.83 4.77
C ASP A 70 -3.43 -17.27 4.40
N VAL A 71 -3.27 -17.83 3.20
CA VAL A 71 -1.95 -18.13 2.62
C VAL A 71 -1.15 -16.85 2.42
N VAL A 72 -1.77 -15.78 1.90
CA VAL A 72 -1.09 -14.47 1.75
C VAL A 72 -0.57 -13.96 3.09
N ARG A 73 -1.37 -14.02 4.15
CA ARG A 73 -0.94 -13.62 5.50
C ARG A 73 0.25 -14.44 5.99
N GLU A 74 0.19 -15.75 5.82
CA GLU A 74 1.25 -16.63 6.31
C GLU A 74 2.55 -16.50 5.51
N LEU A 75 2.46 -16.30 4.19
CA LEU A 75 3.62 -16.01 3.34
C LEU A 75 4.30 -14.70 3.76
N VAL A 76 3.54 -13.62 3.92
CA VAL A 76 4.09 -12.31 4.30
C VAL A 76 4.65 -12.33 5.73
N LYS A 77 3.98 -13.04 6.65
CA LYS A 77 4.47 -13.26 8.02
C LYS A 77 5.86 -13.92 8.05
N HIS A 78 6.15 -14.79 7.09
CA HIS A 78 7.46 -15.44 6.96
C HIS A 78 8.42 -14.70 5.99
N GLY A 79 8.15 -13.43 5.67
CA GLY A 79 9.09 -12.59 4.92
C GLY A 79 8.90 -12.56 3.41
N ALA A 80 7.75 -13.02 2.89
CA ALA A 80 7.41 -12.76 1.49
C ALA A 80 7.23 -11.25 1.25
N GLU A 81 7.87 -10.74 0.19
CA GLU A 81 7.80 -9.32 -0.17
C GLU A 81 6.43 -8.98 -0.79
N VAL A 82 5.59 -8.29 -0.02
CA VAL A 82 4.22 -7.89 -0.42
C VAL A 82 4.19 -7.03 -1.69
N ASN A 83 5.24 -6.21 -1.88
CA ASN A 83 5.39 -5.27 -2.99
C ASN A 83 6.23 -5.82 -4.15
N SER A 84 6.49 -7.13 -4.16
CA SER A 84 7.15 -7.76 -5.30
C SER A 84 6.34 -7.56 -6.59
N TRP A 85 7.06 -7.49 -7.72
CA TRP A 85 6.47 -7.31 -9.04
C TRP A 85 6.98 -8.32 -10.07
N THR A 86 6.14 -8.59 -11.06
CA THR A 86 6.49 -9.38 -12.25
C THR A 86 7.36 -8.58 -13.22
N VAL A 87 7.88 -9.23 -14.26
CA VAL A 87 8.64 -8.57 -15.36
C VAL A 87 7.83 -7.45 -16.02
N ARG A 88 6.50 -7.50 -15.94
CA ARG A 88 5.59 -6.49 -16.48
C ARG A 88 5.07 -5.50 -15.43
N GLY A 89 5.68 -5.46 -14.26
CA GLY A 89 5.32 -4.52 -13.19
C GLY A 89 3.99 -4.85 -12.50
N TYR A 90 3.41 -6.04 -12.68
CA TYR A 90 2.23 -6.41 -11.90
C TYR A 90 2.66 -6.80 -10.49
N SER A 91 2.03 -6.23 -9.48
CA SER A 91 2.14 -6.68 -8.08
C SER A 91 1.04 -7.69 -7.72
N ALA A 92 1.16 -8.30 -6.55
CA ALA A 92 0.12 -9.15 -5.97
C ALA A 92 -1.26 -8.45 -5.93
N LEU A 93 -1.27 -7.15 -5.62
CA LEU A 93 -2.47 -6.32 -5.56
C LEU A 93 -3.16 -6.20 -6.94
N HIS A 94 -2.38 -6.07 -8.01
CA HIS A 94 -2.92 -6.06 -9.37
C HIS A 94 -3.56 -7.40 -9.74
N TYR A 95 -2.97 -8.53 -9.34
CA TYR A 95 -3.55 -9.86 -9.59
C TYR A 95 -4.85 -10.06 -8.80
N SER A 96 -4.90 -9.70 -7.52
CA SER A 96 -6.16 -9.79 -6.78
C SER A 96 -7.25 -8.90 -7.40
N ALA A 97 -6.88 -7.70 -7.88
CA ALA A 97 -7.81 -6.78 -8.55
C ALA A 97 -8.32 -7.31 -9.88
N LEU A 98 -7.43 -7.86 -10.71
CA LEU A 98 -7.74 -8.49 -11.98
C LEU A 98 -8.73 -9.66 -11.84
N TRP A 99 -8.49 -10.52 -10.84
CA TRP A 99 -9.27 -11.73 -10.62
C TRP A 99 -10.52 -11.49 -9.75
N GLY A 100 -10.66 -10.30 -9.18
CA GLY A 100 -11.80 -9.93 -8.34
C GLY A 100 -11.74 -10.51 -6.92
N GLN A 101 -10.55 -10.81 -6.42
CA GLN A 101 -10.34 -11.44 -5.12
C GLN A 101 -10.35 -10.40 -4.00
N LEU A 102 -11.54 -9.90 -3.66
CA LEU A 102 -11.71 -8.75 -2.75
C LEU A 102 -11.08 -8.98 -1.37
N ASP A 103 -11.28 -10.13 -0.74
CA ASP A 103 -10.76 -10.37 0.62
C ASP A 103 -9.23 -10.49 0.65
N THR A 104 -8.66 -11.05 -0.41
CA THR A 104 -7.20 -11.09 -0.56
C THR A 104 -6.63 -9.72 -0.89
N LEU A 105 -7.34 -8.94 -1.70
CA LEU A 105 -6.99 -7.55 -2.00
C LEU A 105 -6.97 -6.69 -0.73
N LYS A 106 -8.00 -6.79 0.12
CA LYS A 106 -8.06 -6.14 1.44
C LYS A 106 -6.88 -6.54 2.32
N THR A 107 -6.60 -7.84 2.37
CA THR A 107 -5.49 -8.41 3.13
C THR A 107 -4.15 -7.85 2.66
N LEU A 108 -3.92 -7.74 1.35
CA LEU A 108 -2.68 -7.16 0.80
C LEU A 108 -2.52 -5.69 1.20
N VAL A 109 -3.60 -4.89 1.14
CA VAL A 109 -3.58 -3.49 1.59
C VAL A 109 -3.28 -3.37 3.09
N GLU A 110 -3.86 -4.22 3.92
CA GLU A 110 -3.56 -4.30 5.37
C GLU A 110 -2.09 -4.64 5.63
N LEU A 111 -1.49 -5.49 4.79
CA LEU A 111 -0.09 -5.90 4.87
C LEU A 111 0.89 -4.88 4.25
N GLY A 112 0.41 -3.70 3.84
CA GLY A 112 1.26 -2.63 3.32
C GLY A 112 1.59 -2.73 1.83
N ALA A 113 0.71 -3.35 1.04
CA ALA A 113 0.80 -3.29 -0.40
C ALA A 113 0.72 -1.84 -0.91
N ASP A 114 1.58 -1.49 -1.85
CA ASP A 114 1.59 -0.18 -2.50
C ASP A 114 0.41 -0.06 -3.46
N ILE A 115 -0.56 0.76 -3.08
CA ILE A 115 -1.78 1.05 -3.83
C ILE A 115 -1.47 1.93 -5.06
N ALA A 116 -0.39 2.72 -5.02
CA ALA A 116 0.01 3.62 -6.08
C ALA A 116 0.92 2.97 -7.13
N ALA A 117 1.37 1.73 -6.88
CA ALA A 117 2.19 0.98 -7.84
C ALA A 117 1.48 0.84 -9.18
N THR A 118 2.23 1.05 -10.27
CA THR A 118 1.71 0.92 -11.64
C THR A 118 2.40 -0.21 -12.39
N ASN A 119 1.64 -0.92 -13.22
CA ASN A 119 2.17 -1.93 -14.14
C ASN A 119 2.74 -1.30 -15.42
N PHE A 120 3.23 -2.13 -16.35
CA PHE A 120 3.81 -1.67 -17.63
C PHE A 120 2.86 -0.84 -18.52
N ARG A 121 1.55 -0.87 -18.28
CA ARG A 121 0.54 -0.06 -18.98
C ARG A 121 0.27 1.27 -18.27
N GLY A 122 0.95 1.57 -17.17
CA GLY A 122 0.66 2.71 -16.31
C GLY A 122 -0.64 2.54 -15.50
N GLU A 123 -1.18 1.33 -15.41
CA GLU A 123 -2.39 1.04 -14.63
C GLU A 123 -1.99 0.68 -13.20
N ARG A 124 -2.66 1.27 -12.20
CA ARG A 124 -2.66 0.76 -10.83
C ARG A 124 -3.65 -0.39 -10.72
N ALA A 125 -3.68 -1.02 -9.55
CA ALA A 125 -4.62 -2.11 -9.27
C ALA A 125 -6.09 -1.70 -9.49
N LYS A 126 -6.44 -0.43 -9.22
CA LYS A 126 -7.81 0.08 -9.40
C LYS A 126 -8.22 0.12 -10.86
N GLU A 127 -7.37 0.66 -11.75
CA GLU A 127 -7.68 0.68 -13.19
C GLU A 127 -7.78 -0.74 -13.76
N VAL A 128 -6.94 -1.66 -13.27
CA VAL A 128 -7.07 -3.08 -13.62
C VAL A 128 -8.42 -3.65 -13.17
N ALA A 129 -8.83 -3.44 -11.92
CA ALA A 129 -10.15 -3.89 -11.45
C ALA A 129 -11.29 -3.34 -12.32
N SER A 130 -11.27 -2.04 -12.62
CA SER A 130 -12.28 -1.40 -13.47
C SER A 130 -12.31 -1.98 -14.89
N ARG A 131 -11.15 -2.20 -15.51
CA ARG A 131 -11.03 -2.76 -16.86
C ARG A 131 -11.60 -4.17 -16.99
N TYR A 132 -11.58 -4.94 -15.91
CA TYR A 132 -12.16 -6.29 -15.86
C TYR A 132 -13.49 -6.36 -15.09
N SER A 133 -14.14 -5.21 -14.89
CA SER A 133 -15.46 -5.09 -14.26
C SER A 133 -15.52 -5.70 -12.85
N LYS A 134 -14.41 -5.63 -12.10
CA LYS A 134 -14.33 -6.03 -10.69
C LYS A 134 -14.67 -4.84 -9.80
N THR A 135 -15.94 -4.43 -9.83
CA THR A 135 -16.44 -3.20 -9.19
C THR A 135 -16.10 -3.14 -7.71
N ASP A 136 -16.36 -4.21 -6.96
CA ASP A 136 -16.11 -4.22 -5.50
C ASP A 136 -14.63 -4.00 -5.15
N CYS A 137 -13.73 -4.52 -5.98
CA CYS A 137 -12.29 -4.29 -5.84
C CYS A 137 -11.92 -2.84 -6.18
N ALA A 138 -12.48 -2.29 -7.26
CA ALA A 138 -12.24 -0.90 -7.65
C ALA A 138 -12.77 0.10 -6.62
N ASP A 139 -13.94 -0.17 -6.03
CA ASP A 139 -14.56 0.66 -5.01
C ASP A 139 -13.75 0.62 -3.72
N TYR A 140 -13.35 -0.57 -3.27
CA TYR A 140 -12.47 -0.70 -2.10
C TYR A 140 -11.11 -0.02 -2.31
N LEU A 141 -10.50 -0.15 -3.50
CA LEU A 141 -9.23 0.53 -3.77
C LEU A 141 -9.40 2.05 -3.78
N SER A 142 -10.51 2.57 -4.32
CA SER A 142 -10.82 4.01 -4.26
C SER A 142 -10.93 4.52 -2.82
N TRP A 143 -11.60 3.74 -1.97
CA TRP A 143 -11.70 4.01 -0.55
C TRP A 143 -10.33 3.98 0.14
N ALA A 144 -9.51 2.97 -0.15
CA ALA A 144 -8.19 2.81 0.43
C ALA A 144 -7.22 3.94 0.00
N GLU A 145 -7.30 4.39 -1.25
CA GLU A 145 -6.56 5.55 -1.78
C GLU A 145 -6.90 6.83 -1.01
N ALA A 146 -8.20 7.10 -0.80
CA ALA A 146 -8.65 8.28 -0.07
C ALA A 146 -8.16 8.26 1.39
N LYS A 147 -8.25 7.09 2.05
CA LYS A 147 -7.71 6.88 3.40
C LYS A 147 -6.20 7.09 3.46
N GLN A 148 -5.44 6.50 2.54
CA GLN A 148 -3.98 6.62 2.48
C GLN A 148 -3.54 8.06 2.19
N SER A 149 -4.27 8.80 1.36
CA SER A 149 -4.02 10.22 1.08
C SER A 149 -4.11 11.08 2.35
N LEU A 150 -5.15 10.87 3.17
CA LEU A 150 -5.30 11.54 4.45
C LEU A 150 -4.18 11.18 5.43
N GLN A 151 -3.86 9.89 5.57
CA GLN A 151 -2.77 9.42 6.43
C GLN A 151 -1.40 9.98 6.02
N SER A 152 -1.12 10.02 4.72
CA SER A 152 0.13 10.54 4.16
C SER A 152 0.26 12.04 4.43
N TYR A 153 -0.81 12.80 4.29
CA TYR A 153 -0.80 14.23 4.60
C TYR A 153 -0.57 14.51 6.09
N ILE A 154 -1.27 13.79 6.97
CA ILE A 154 -1.04 13.88 8.42
C ILE A 154 0.43 13.59 8.76
N THR A 155 1.00 12.55 8.15
CA THR A 155 2.39 12.16 8.36
C THR A 155 3.36 13.24 7.86
N MET A 156 3.13 13.77 6.65
CA MET A 156 3.92 14.86 6.07
C MET A 156 3.91 16.10 6.97
N VAL A 157 2.74 16.51 7.46
CA VAL A 157 2.61 17.65 8.38
C VAL A 157 3.37 17.41 9.68
N ARG A 158 3.21 16.22 10.30
CA ARG A 158 3.92 15.87 11.54
C ARG A 158 5.44 15.89 11.36
N GLN A 159 5.94 15.34 10.26
CA GLN A 159 7.36 15.35 9.91
C GLN A 159 7.86 16.79 9.72
N LEU A 160 7.09 17.62 9.01
CA LEU A 160 7.43 19.01 8.75
C LEU A 160 7.54 19.82 10.05
N ILE A 161 6.67 19.60 11.03
CA ILE A 161 6.67 20.33 12.32
C ILE A 161 7.78 19.83 13.25
N SER A 162 8.16 18.56 13.12
CA SER A 162 9.22 17.95 13.91
C SER A 162 10.61 18.37 13.45
N ASP A 163 10.74 18.87 12.22
CA ASP A 163 11.98 19.37 11.63
C ASP A 163 12.30 20.79 12.15
N PRO A 164 13.30 20.95 13.05
CA PRO A 164 13.62 22.25 13.61
C PRO A 164 14.16 23.23 12.56
N GLU A 165 14.84 22.77 11.50
CA GLU A 165 15.41 23.65 10.48
C GLU A 165 14.32 24.36 9.67
N LYS A 166 13.23 23.65 9.37
CA LYS A 166 12.10 24.22 8.62
C LYS A 166 11.22 25.12 9.47
N VAL A 167 11.17 24.87 10.77
CA VAL A 167 10.16 25.45 11.67
C VAL A 167 10.71 26.60 12.52
N GLN A 168 12.02 26.59 12.81
CA GLN A 168 12.67 27.57 13.67
C GLN A 168 12.52 28.99 13.12
N GLY A 169 11.97 29.89 13.94
CA GLY A 169 11.74 31.29 13.57
C GLY A 169 10.51 31.53 12.68
N LYS A 170 9.84 30.49 12.17
CA LYS A 170 8.68 30.62 11.26
C LYS A 170 7.33 30.30 11.91
N LEU A 171 7.29 29.30 12.79
CA LEU A 171 6.07 28.93 13.51
C LEU A 171 6.16 29.28 14.99
N ASN A 172 5.10 29.93 15.49
CA ASN A 172 4.96 30.18 16.92
C ASN A 172 4.42 28.90 17.64
N LYS A 173 4.35 28.95 18.97
CA LYS A 173 3.90 27.82 19.79
C LYS A 173 2.44 27.43 19.49
N GLU A 174 1.61 28.41 19.15
CA GLU A 174 0.18 28.22 18.85
C GLU A 174 -0.02 27.51 17.50
N ASP A 175 0.70 27.95 16.46
CA ASP A 175 0.69 27.33 15.13
C ASP A 175 1.06 25.84 15.22
N LYS A 176 2.11 25.50 16.00
CA LYS A 176 2.50 24.11 16.24
C LYS A 176 1.41 23.31 16.96
N ASN A 177 0.76 23.92 17.95
CA ASN A 177 -0.34 23.29 18.68
C ASN A 177 -1.54 23.01 17.77
N ILE A 178 -1.94 23.97 16.93
CA ILE A 178 -3.03 23.80 15.96
C ILE A 178 -2.73 22.64 15.02
N CYS A 179 -1.53 22.58 14.45
CA CYS A 179 -1.17 21.49 13.56
C CYS A 179 -1.18 20.13 14.27
N ASN A 180 -0.59 20.02 15.47
CA ASN A 180 -0.57 18.78 16.23
C ASN A 180 -1.97 18.33 16.62
N ASN A 181 -2.79 19.23 17.17
CA ASN A 181 -4.16 18.92 17.57
C ASN A 181 -5.02 18.50 16.37
N THR A 182 -4.90 19.20 15.24
CA THR A 182 -5.63 18.86 14.02
C THR A 182 -5.19 17.49 13.49
N CYS A 183 -3.88 17.22 13.41
CA CYS A 183 -3.35 15.94 12.96
C CYS A 183 -3.78 14.78 13.86
N THR A 184 -3.76 14.97 15.18
CA THR A 184 -4.22 13.97 16.16
C THR A 184 -5.72 13.74 16.02
N SER A 185 -6.53 14.78 15.96
CA SER A 185 -7.98 14.66 15.74
C SER A 185 -8.32 13.88 14.46
N LYS A 186 -7.64 14.16 13.33
CA LYS A 186 -7.87 13.40 12.10
C LYS A 186 -7.35 11.97 12.17
N SER A 187 -6.23 11.73 12.87
CA SER A 187 -5.74 10.37 13.12
C SER A 187 -6.76 9.57 13.92
N ASP A 188 -7.26 10.14 15.01
CA ASP A 188 -8.27 9.52 15.87
C ASP A 188 -9.56 9.24 15.09
N TRP A 189 -9.96 10.17 14.22
CA TRP A 189 -11.11 9.96 13.33
C TRP A 189 -10.90 8.76 12.39
N ILE A 190 -9.71 8.60 11.79
CA ILE A 190 -9.39 7.45 10.93
C ILE A 190 -9.50 6.12 11.70
N HIS A 191 -9.09 6.09 12.97
CA HIS A 191 -9.08 4.88 13.78
C HIS A 191 -10.43 4.54 14.42
N ASN A 192 -11.24 5.56 14.77
CA ASN A 192 -12.48 5.38 15.52
C ASN A 192 -13.74 5.32 14.64
N THR A 193 -13.68 5.85 13.42
CA THR A 193 -14.85 5.92 12.54
C THR A 193 -15.11 4.56 11.89
N LYS A 194 -16.27 3.98 12.19
CA LYS A 194 -16.76 2.75 11.55
C LYS A 194 -17.49 3.13 10.27
N ASN A 195 -17.23 2.39 9.19
CA ASN A 195 -17.92 2.52 7.90
C ASN A 195 -17.79 3.90 7.21
N ALA A 196 -16.66 4.60 7.38
CA ALA A 196 -16.38 5.81 6.62
C ALA A 196 -16.41 5.53 5.11
N THR A 197 -17.01 6.42 4.33
CA THR A 197 -17.06 6.36 2.86
C THR A 197 -15.83 7.00 2.23
N THR A 198 -15.65 6.78 0.92
CA THR A 198 -14.56 7.43 0.15
C THR A 198 -14.68 8.95 0.21
N GLU A 199 -15.88 9.50 0.04
CA GLU A 199 -16.18 10.93 0.18
C GLU A 199 -15.81 11.46 1.56
N ASP A 200 -16.14 10.76 2.64
CA ASP A 200 -15.80 11.20 4.00
C ASP A 200 -14.28 11.42 4.16
N PHE A 201 -13.45 10.52 3.62
CA PHE A 201 -11.99 10.67 3.65
C PHE A 201 -11.53 11.91 2.87
N TRP A 202 -12.12 12.20 1.72
CA TRP A 202 -11.81 13.40 0.94
C TRP A 202 -12.26 14.68 1.63
N GLU A 203 -13.40 14.67 2.32
CA GLU A 203 -13.85 15.80 3.12
C GLU A 203 -12.91 16.06 4.30
N GLN A 204 -12.51 15.00 5.03
CA GLN A 204 -11.53 15.13 6.10
C GLN A 204 -10.17 15.62 5.58
N ARG A 205 -9.75 15.14 4.40
CA ARG A 205 -8.52 15.56 3.70
C ARG A 205 -8.56 17.04 3.35
N LYS A 206 -9.66 17.51 2.78
CA LYS A 206 -9.86 18.92 2.44
C LYS A 206 -9.91 19.80 3.69
N HIS A 207 -10.64 19.36 4.72
CA HIS A 207 -10.72 20.10 5.98
C HIS A 207 -9.34 20.28 6.63
N ILE A 208 -8.49 19.24 6.67
CA ILE A 208 -7.14 19.41 7.25
C ILE A 208 -6.27 20.33 6.38
N GLU A 209 -6.42 20.33 5.05
CA GLU A 209 -5.73 21.28 4.18
C GLU A 209 -6.17 22.71 4.43
N ASP A 210 -7.47 22.96 4.48
CA ASP A 210 -8.01 24.31 4.67
C ASP A 210 -7.55 24.92 6.00
N VAL A 211 -7.52 24.12 7.07
CA VAL A 211 -7.07 24.57 8.39
C VAL A 211 -5.56 24.81 8.43
N LEU A 212 -4.76 23.96 7.78
CA LEU A 212 -3.30 24.00 7.92
C LEU A 212 -2.60 24.80 6.82
N SER A 213 -3.20 24.99 5.66
CA SER A 213 -2.68 25.78 4.54
C SER A 213 -2.10 27.15 4.96
N PRO A 214 -2.81 28.01 5.72
CA PRO A 214 -2.26 29.31 6.13
C PRO A 214 -1.06 29.20 7.08
N ILE A 215 -0.97 28.11 7.85
CA ILE A 215 0.14 27.85 8.77
C ILE A 215 1.35 27.33 7.99
N LEU A 216 1.13 26.38 7.08
CA LEU A 216 2.17 25.79 6.25
C LEU A 216 2.76 26.82 5.25
N ALA A 217 1.95 27.77 4.79
CA ALA A 217 2.41 28.88 3.95
C ALA A 217 3.51 29.73 4.63
N LYS A 218 3.47 29.88 5.96
CA LYS A 218 4.53 30.56 6.73
C LYS A 218 5.88 29.85 6.65
N ILE A 219 5.86 28.54 6.37
CA ILE A 219 7.05 27.70 6.28
C ILE A 219 7.65 27.79 4.87
N THR A 220 6.80 27.74 3.84
CA THR A 220 7.18 27.70 2.42
C THR A 220 7.46 29.06 1.81
N HIS A 221 6.83 30.13 2.29
CA HIS A 221 7.14 31.50 1.87
C HIS A 221 8.00 32.18 2.95
N PRO A 222 9.24 32.61 2.62
CA PRO A 222 9.96 33.52 3.48
C PRO A 222 9.11 34.79 3.61
N ALA A 223 8.92 35.27 4.83
CA ALA A 223 8.40 36.61 5.05
C ALA A 223 9.15 37.57 4.13
N ASP A 224 8.41 38.29 3.26
CA ASP A 224 8.96 39.41 2.52
C ASP A 224 9.73 40.26 3.51
N ALA A 225 11.04 40.33 3.28
CA ALA A 225 11.91 41.23 3.98
C ALA A 225 11.30 42.61 3.87
N THR A 226 10.90 43.13 5.04
CA THR A 226 10.68 44.53 5.33
C THR A 226 11.15 45.46 4.21
N SER A 227 10.19 45.99 3.44
CA SER A 227 10.34 47.25 2.72
C SER A 227 10.58 48.37 3.76
N LYS A 228 11.81 48.41 4.27
CA LYS A 228 12.47 49.62 4.79
C LYS A 228 13.44 50.03 3.69
N ALA A 229 12.95 50.79 2.71
CA ALA A 229 13.81 51.61 1.87
C ALA A 229 13.48 53.08 2.13
N SER A 230 14.28 53.64 3.02
CA SER A 230 14.66 55.05 3.18
C SER A 230 13.86 56.12 2.41
N LYS A 231 13.24 57.02 3.19
CA LYS A 231 13.14 58.43 2.83
C LYS A 231 14.57 58.98 2.60
N HIS A 232 14.87 59.40 1.39
CA HIS A 232 15.82 60.47 1.09
C HIS A 232 15.11 61.49 0.20
#